data_AF-A0AAV2PTJ9-F1
#
_entry.id   AF-A0AAV2PTJ9-F1
#
_cell.length_a   1.000
_cell.length_b   1.000
_cell.length_c   1.000
_cell.angle_alpha   90.00
_cell.angle_beta   90.00
_cell.angle_gamma   90.00
#
_symmetry.space_group_name_H-M   'P 1'
#
loop_
_entity.id
_entity.type
_entity.pdbx_description
1 polymer ?
#
loop_
_entity_poly.entity_id
_entity_poly.type
_entity_poly.pdbx_seq_one_letter_code
_entity_poly.pdbx_strand_id
1 'polypeptide(L)'
;VSNGMTGVATMSYNRYNLHVHADKTWFFFDDVILALGSGITLRQNYQTGDSVITTVSQINFVQGNYTIGYQNGTTQTLGLGTYDVEAPSWMYHDHIGYLFLNGNEVLRSNAQRIEHGQFFTDIFTAWLDHGPAPLHASYAYALLPNVNEEATQRYAEDPPIEILAQSSKIHAVCHKPSKNIGAVFRDHTTTLLIKTCDLLETLSITVQHPIIILIEVSEPHMEISVADPRQSLSEVTICLTLGQQERAVVVTLPDNDSNKGSTVTLSVDFS
;
A
#
# COMPACT_ATOMS: atom_id res chain seq x y z
N VAL A 1 7.25 -8.65 -6.27
CA VAL A 1 7.97 -8.28 -7.50
C VAL A 1 8.90 -7.11 -7.18
N SER A 2 10.04 -7.03 -7.84
CA SER A 2 10.97 -5.90 -7.72
C SER A 2 11.89 -5.85 -8.93
N ASN A 3 12.21 -4.64 -9.39
CA ASN A 3 13.24 -4.37 -10.40
C ASN A 3 14.61 -4.01 -9.78
N GLY A 4 14.79 -4.22 -8.48
CA GLY A 4 16.01 -3.87 -7.73
C GLY A 4 16.00 -2.48 -7.09
N MET A 5 15.10 -1.58 -7.51
CA MET A 5 14.93 -0.24 -6.94
C MET A 5 13.53 -0.08 -6.33
N THR A 6 12.50 -0.31 -7.16
CA THR A 6 11.09 -0.29 -6.80
C THR A 6 10.62 -1.72 -6.50
N GLY A 7 9.65 -1.85 -5.60
CA GLY A 7 9.11 -3.15 -5.22
C GLY A 7 7.63 -3.13 -4.90
N VAL A 8 6.98 -4.29 -5.07
CA VAL A 8 5.62 -4.54 -4.58
C VAL A 8 5.59 -5.86 -3.84
N ALA A 9 5.12 -5.81 -2.60
CA ALA A 9 4.88 -6.97 -1.76
C ALA A 9 3.40 -7.06 -1.40
N THR A 10 2.89 -8.28 -1.26
CA THR A 10 1.48 -8.51 -0.91
C THR A 10 1.35 -9.68 0.05
N MET A 11 0.35 -9.63 0.90
CA MET A 11 -0.02 -10.69 1.80
C MET A 11 -1.54 -10.83 1.82
N SER A 12 -2.03 -12.04 1.57
CA SER A 12 -3.40 -12.40 1.94
C SER A 12 -3.37 -12.91 3.38
N TYR A 13 -3.75 -12.04 4.31
CA TYR A 13 -3.81 -12.35 5.72
C TYR A 13 -5.08 -13.14 6.03
N ASN A 14 -4.91 -14.31 6.61
CA ASN A 14 -6.02 -15.15 7.04
C ASN A 14 -5.63 -15.88 8.32
N ARG A 15 -5.90 -15.25 9.48
CA ARG A 15 -5.65 -15.89 10.76
C ARG A 15 -6.88 -16.63 11.23
N TYR A 16 -6.87 -17.94 10.99
CA TYR A 16 -7.98 -18.84 11.32
C TYR A 16 -8.46 -18.69 12.76
N ASN A 17 -7.56 -18.73 13.75
CA ASN A 17 -7.92 -18.66 15.17
C ASN A 17 -8.46 -17.30 15.62
N LEU A 18 -8.18 -16.23 14.86
CA LEU A 18 -8.70 -14.89 15.15
C LEU A 18 -9.88 -14.53 14.23
N HIS A 19 -10.19 -15.39 13.26
CA HIS A 19 -11.25 -15.18 12.28
C HIS A 19 -11.15 -13.86 11.49
N VAL A 20 -9.94 -13.29 11.41
CA VAL A 20 -9.66 -12.07 10.64
C VAL A 20 -9.07 -12.42 9.28
N HIS A 21 -9.65 -11.81 8.26
CA HIS A 21 -9.11 -11.79 6.91
C HIS A 21 -8.79 -10.34 6.49
N ALA A 22 -7.70 -10.14 5.73
CA ALA A 22 -7.38 -8.88 5.10
C ALA A 22 -6.40 -9.11 3.95
N ASP A 23 -6.53 -8.37 2.86
CA ASP A 23 -5.53 -8.31 1.80
C ASP A 23 -4.68 -7.06 1.99
N LYS A 24 -3.37 -7.24 2.15
CA LYS A 24 -2.41 -6.15 2.46
C LYS A 24 -1.38 -6.06 1.34
N THR A 25 -1.12 -4.87 0.84
CA THR A 25 -0.09 -4.63 -0.19
C THR A 25 0.75 -3.44 0.20
N TRP A 26 2.06 -3.55 -0.03
CA TRP A 26 3.03 -2.48 0.14
C TRP A 26 3.72 -2.22 -1.19
N PHE A 27 3.76 -0.96 -1.57
CA PHE A 27 4.47 -0.45 -2.74
C PHE A 27 5.63 0.38 -2.22
N PHE A 28 6.84 0.02 -2.63
CA PHE A 28 8.09 0.62 -2.19
C PHE A 28 8.66 1.43 -3.34
N PHE A 29 8.70 2.75 -3.17
CA PHE A 29 9.35 3.69 -4.08
C PHE A 29 10.50 4.39 -3.35
N ASP A 30 11.22 5.27 -4.05
CA ASP A 30 12.45 5.89 -3.53
C ASP A 30 12.23 6.73 -2.26
N ASP A 31 11.13 7.49 -2.21
CA ASP A 31 10.81 8.48 -1.18
C ASP A 31 9.55 8.15 -0.37
N VAL A 32 8.82 7.10 -0.75
CA VAL A 32 7.53 6.75 -0.15
C VAL A 32 7.28 5.25 -0.13
N ILE A 33 6.70 4.78 0.97
CA ILE A 33 6.12 3.44 1.09
C ILE A 33 4.62 3.58 1.20
N LEU A 34 3.88 3.07 0.23
CA LEU A 34 2.42 3.12 0.20
C LEU A 34 1.84 1.76 0.63
N ALA A 35 0.96 1.77 1.62
CA ALA A 35 0.31 0.58 2.16
C ALA A 35 -1.20 0.61 1.90
N LEU A 36 -1.70 -0.37 1.13
CA LEU A 36 -3.11 -0.57 0.86
C LEU A 36 -3.63 -1.82 1.58
N GLY A 37 -4.82 -1.69 2.16
CA GLY A 37 -5.58 -2.78 2.75
C GLY A 37 -6.99 -2.83 2.18
N SER A 38 -7.50 -4.04 1.93
CA SER A 38 -8.90 -4.25 1.57
C SER A 38 -9.42 -5.58 2.09
N GLY A 39 -10.74 -5.78 2.03
CA GLY A 39 -11.37 -7.03 2.45
C GLY A 39 -11.25 -7.31 3.95
N ILE A 40 -10.90 -6.30 4.77
CA ILE A 40 -10.70 -6.44 6.20
C ILE A 40 -12.02 -6.87 6.83
N THR A 41 -12.06 -8.11 7.31
CA THR A 41 -13.29 -8.76 7.74
C THR A 41 -13.03 -9.63 8.96
N LEU A 42 -13.85 -9.45 9.99
CA LEU A 42 -13.99 -10.41 11.08
C LEU A 42 -15.14 -11.35 10.74
N ARG A 43 -14.88 -12.66 10.62
CA ARG A 43 -15.91 -13.62 10.18
C ARG A 43 -17.08 -13.64 11.17
N GLN A 44 -18.30 -13.78 10.63
CA GLN A 44 -19.53 -13.81 11.41
C GLN A 44 -19.47 -14.87 12.53
N ASN A 45 -20.03 -14.54 13.70
CA ASN A 45 -20.05 -15.31 14.96
C ASN A 45 -18.78 -15.25 15.83
N TYR A 46 -17.78 -14.42 15.50
CA TYR A 46 -16.54 -14.27 16.28
C TYR A 46 -16.31 -12.84 16.78
N GLN A 47 -17.38 -12.18 17.21
CA GLN A 47 -17.30 -10.85 17.82
C GLN A 47 -16.78 -11.00 19.26
N THR A 48 -15.51 -10.68 19.48
CA THR A 48 -14.94 -10.62 20.85
C THR A 48 -15.31 -9.33 21.58
N GLY A 49 -15.76 -8.32 20.84
CA GLY A 49 -15.95 -6.95 21.31
C GLY A 49 -14.73 -6.05 21.08
N ASP A 50 -13.57 -6.63 20.75
CA ASP A 50 -12.35 -5.89 20.43
C ASP A 50 -12.35 -5.42 18.98
N SER A 51 -11.77 -4.24 18.73
CA SER A 51 -11.56 -3.73 17.38
C SER A 51 -10.51 -4.51 16.60
N VAL A 52 -10.77 -4.71 15.31
CA VAL A 52 -9.70 -5.05 14.35
C VAL A 52 -8.97 -3.77 13.99
N ILE A 53 -7.65 -3.77 14.10
CA ILE A 53 -6.82 -2.58 13.87
C ILE A 53 -5.72 -2.82 12.83
N THR A 54 -5.31 -1.76 12.16
CA THR A 54 -4.05 -1.72 11.40
C THR A 54 -3.10 -0.75 12.09
N THR A 55 -2.05 -1.27 12.73
CA THR A 55 -0.97 -0.42 13.28
C THR A 55 -0.19 0.24 12.13
N VAL A 56 -0.08 1.56 12.21
CA VAL A 56 0.67 2.40 11.26
C VAL A 56 2.09 2.66 11.78
N SER A 57 2.22 2.88 13.09
CA SER A 57 3.51 3.08 13.74
C SER A 57 3.49 2.58 15.18
N GLN A 58 4.63 2.07 15.65
CA GLN A 58 4.88 1.75 17.04
C GLN A 58 6.38 1.92 17.32
N ILE A 59 6.78 3.10 17.81
CA ILE A 59 8.18 3.50 17.95
C ILE A 59 8.42 4.25 19.26
N ASN A 60 9.69 4.51 19.59
CA ASN A 60 10.05 5.32 20.76
C ASN A 60 9.52 6.76 20.61
N PHE A 61 9.04 7.35 21.70
CA PHE A 61 8.47 8.69 21.72
C PHE A 61 9.46 9.72 22.28
N VAL A 62 10.58 9.91 21.59
CA VAL A 62 11.73 10.69 22.09
C VAL A 62 11.44 12.20 22.14
N GLN A 63 10.72 12.73 21.15
CA GLN A 63 10.45 14.17 21.03
C GLN A 63 9.34 14.64 21.99
N GLY A 64 8.54 13.71 22.53
CA GLY A 64 7.44 14.00 23.45
C GLY A 64 6.21 14.66 22.81
N ASN A 65 6.23 14.88 21.49
CA ASN A 65 5.09 15.36 20.71
C ASN A 65 5.08 14.82 19.27
N TYR A 66 3.94 14.98 18.60
CA TYR A 66 3.72 14.72 17.19
C TYR A 66 2.66 15.67 16.65
N THR A 67 2.66 15.92 15.34
CA THR A 67 1.72 16.84 14.69
C THR A 67 0.76 16.06 13.80
N ILE A 68 -0.52 16.43 13.85
CA ILE A 68 -1.58 15.98 12.95
C ILE A 68 -1.99 17.17 12.08
N GLY A 69 -2.15 16.95 10.77
CA GLY A 69 -2.72 17.93 9.86
C GLY A 69 -4.00 17.44 9.20
N TYR A 70 -4.86 18.40 8.85
CA TYR A 70 -6.19 18.16 8.29
C TYR A 70 -6.31 18.79 6.89
N GLN A 71 -7.29 18.33 6.09
CA GLN A 71 -7.51 18.84 4.73
C GLN A 71 -7.85 20.34 4.67
N ASN A 72 -8.38 20.92 5.74
CA ASN A 72 -8.66 22.35 5.84
C ASN A 72 -7.42 23.22 6.11
N GLY A 73 -6.22 22.61 6.17
CA GLY A 73 -4.94 23.28 6.45
C GLY A 73 -4.66 23.53 7.93
N THR A 74 -5.56 23.16 8.84
CA THR A 74 -5.30 23.24 10.29
C THR A 74 -4.38 22.12 10.75
N THR A 75 -3.64 22.38 11.83
CA THR A 75 -2.79 21.38 12.49
C THR A 75 -3.08 21.32 13.99
N GLN A 76 -2.73 20.19 14.60
CA GLN A 76 -2.83 19.94 16.02
C GLN A 76 -1.58 19.20 16.49
N THR A 77 -0.91 19.74 17.50
CA THR A 77 0.21 19.04 18.17
C THR A 77 -0.32 18.29 19.39
N LEU A 78 0.06 17.02 19.49
CA LEU A 78 -0.33 16.10 20.55
C LEU A 78 0.92 15.58 21.27
N GLY A 79 0.76 15.10 22.50
CA GLY A 79 1.84 14.61 23.36
C GLY A 79 1.51 13.26 23.97
N LEU A 80 1.96 13.03 25.21
CA LEU A 80 1.57 11.85 25.99
C LEU A 80 0.05 11.80 26.20
N GLY A 81 -0.52 10.62 26.08
CA GLY A 81 -1.96 10.38 26.23
C GLY A 81 -2.52 9.46 25.15
N THR A 82 -3.84 9.31 25.16
CA THR A 82 -4.60 8.60 24.14
C THR A 82 -5.50 9.60 23.42
N TYR A 83 -5.48 9.57 22.09
CA TYR A 83 -6.24 10.48 21.26
C TYR A 83 -6.88 9.75 20.08
N ASP A 84 -8.13 10.09 19.82
CA ASP A 84 -8.87 9.69 18.62
C ASP A 84 -8.96 10.89 17.68
N VAL A 85 -8.60 10.67 16.42
CA VAL A 85 -8.54 11.70 15.38
C VAL A 85 -9.33 11.21 14.17
N GLU A 86 -10.37 11.96 13.82
CA GLU A 86 -11.25 11.69 12.69
C GLU A 86 -10.69 12.33 11.42
N ALA A 87 -10.61 11.56 10.33
CA ALA A 87 -10.21 11.99 9.00
C ALA A 87 -8.96 12.90 8.97
N PRO A 88 -7.83 12.48 9.60
CA PRO A 88 -6.57 13.20 9.43
C PRO A 88 -6.15 13.15 7.95
N SER A 89 -5.48 14.21 7.48
CA SER A 89 -4.81 14.20 6.18
C SER A 89 -3.40 13.60 6.29
N TRP A 90 -2.67 14.04 7.33
CA TRP A 90 -1.31 13.56 7.59
C TRP A 90 -0.96 13.60 9.07
N MET A 91 0.10 12.87 9.43
CA MET A 91 0.75 12.90 10.73
C MET A 91 2.25 13.03 10.53
N TYR A 92 2.93 13.82 11.35
CA TYR A 92 4.38 13.90 11.40
C TYR A 92 4.87 13.51 12.80
N HIS A 93 5.79 12.55 12.85
CA HIS A 93 6.44 12.14 14.09
C HIS A 93 7.85 11.63 13.84
N ASP A 94 8.82 12.18 14.55
CA ASP A 94 10.23 11.75 14.58
C ASP A 94 10.86 11.50 13.20
N HIS A 95 10.85 12.52 12.35
CA HIS A 95 11.36 12.49 10.98
C HIS A 95 10.63 11.54 10.02
N ILE A 96 9.42 11.09 10.40
CA ILE A 96 8.57 10.27 9.56
C ILE A 96 7.25 11.01 9.32
N GLY A 97 6.93 11.20 8.03
CA GLY A 97 5.62 11.65 7.59
C GLY A 97 4.71 10.45 7.33
N TYR A 98 3.43 10.59 7.65
CA TYR A 98 2.39 9.61 7.36
C TYR A 98 1.24 10.33 6.67
N LEU A 99 0.75 9.78 5.57
CA LEU A 99 -0.39 10.32 4.84
C LEU A 99 -1.55 9.34 4.89
N PHE A 100 -2.76 9.84 5.09
CA PHE A 100 -3.98 9.04 5.11
C PHE A 100 -4.80 9.38 3.87
N LEU A 101 -5.12 8.35 3.07
CA LEU A 101 -5.49 8.53 1.67
C LEU A 101 -6.93 8.08 1.35
N ASN A 102 -7.64 7.43 2.27
CA ASN A 102 -9.06 7.13 2.09
C ASN A 102 -9.96 8.33 2.47
N GLY A 103 -9.46 9.26 3.29
CA GLY A 103 -10.17 10.47 3.72
C GLY A 103 -11.27 10.25 4.75
N ASN A 104 -11.38 9.03 5.30
CA ASN A 104 -12.39 8.65 6.27
C ASN A 104 -11.82 7.77 7.39
N GLU A 105 -10.50 7.75 7.54
CA GLU A 105 -9.80 7.01 8.57
C GLU A 105 -10.13 7.56 9.97
N VAL A 106 -10.28 6.63 10.93
CA VAL A 106 -10.19 6.95 12.35
C VAL A 106 -8.79 6.57 12.82
N LEU A 107 -7.94 7.58 13.00
CA LEU A 107 -6.60 7.41 13.55
C LEU A 107 -6.67 7.47 15.07
N ARG A 108 -6.32 6.36 15.71
CA ARG A 108 -6.11 6.32 17.15
C ARG A 108 -4.63 6.34 17.45
N SER A 109 -4.26 7.05 18.49
CA SER A 109 -2.88 7.17 18.94
C SER A 109 -2.79 7.04 20.45
N ASN A 110 -1.72 6.41 20.91
CA ASN A 110 -1.38 6.29 22.31
C ASN A 110 0.12 6.49 22.50
N ALA A 111 0.48 7.53 23.23
CA ALA A 111 1.82 7.82 23.66
C ALA A 111 1.90 7.66 25.18
N GLN A 112 2.65 6.67 25.66
CA GLN A 112 2.69 6.36 27.08
C GLN A 112 4.08 5.91 27.54
N ARG A 113 4.34 6.10 28.84
CA ARG A 113 5.51 5.54 29.51
C ARG A 113 5.27 4.07 29.83
N ILE A 114 6.15 3.21 29.32
CA ILE A 114 6.22 1.80 29.65
C ILE A 114 7.35 1.60 30.65
N GLU A 115 7.05 0.99 31.79
CA GLU A 115 8.02 0.72 32.87
C GLU A 115 8.20 -0.78 33.07
N HIS A 116 9.45 -1.22 33.24
CA HIS A 116 9.80 -2.59 33.60
C HIS A 116 10.94 -2.59 34.62
N GLY A 117 10.57 -2.65 35.90
CA GLY A 117 11.50 -2.50 37.01
C GLY A 117 12.05 -1.07 37.09
N GLN A 118 13.36 -0.91 36.93
CA GLN A 118 14.02 0.42 36.93
C GLN A 118 14.14 1.03 35.53
N PHE A 119 13.80 0.27 34.48
CA PHE A 119 13.85 0.74 33.10
C PHE A 119 12.51 1.34 32.70
N PHE A 120 12.55 2.45 31.99
CA PHE A 120 11.37 3.04 31.37
C PHE A 120 11.68 3.49 29.95
N THR A 121 10.65 3.53 29.12
CA THR A 121 10.71 4.11 27.79
C THR A 121 9.34 4.68 27.43
N ASP A 122 9.31 5.79 26.71
CA ASP A 122 8.05 6.29 26.16
C ASP A 122 7.85 5.66 24.79
N ILE A 123 6.68 5.06 24.57
CA ILE A 123 6.30 4.42 23.31
C ILE A 123 5.13 5.18 22.72
N PHE A 124 5.27 5.52 21.44
CA PHE A 124 4.20 6.04 20.60
C PHE A 124 3.66 4.93 19.73
N THR A 125 2.36 4.71 19.78
CA THR A 125 1.63 3.77 18.92
C THR A 125 0.52 4.53 18.20
N ALA A 126 0.40 4.34 16.89
CA ALA A 126 -0.70 4.87 16.09
C ALA A 126 -1.28 3.77 15.20
N TRP A 127 -2.61 3.70 15.12
CA TRP A 127 -3.31 2.68 14.36
C TRP A 127 -4.63 3.20 13.78
N LEU A 128 -5.05 2.56 12.69
CA LEU A 128 -6.36 2.74 12.09
C LEU A 128 -7.32 1.74 12.72
N ASP A 129 -8.46 2.21 13.22
CA ASP A 129 -9.47 1.39 13.87
C ASP A 129 -10.58 1.02 12.87
N HIS A 130 -10.77 -0.27 12.60
CA HIS A 130 -11.81 -0.79 11.70
C HIS A 130 -13.08 -1.20 12.44
N GLY A 131 -13.14 -0.96 13.74
CA GLY A 131 -14.24 -1.34 14.62
C GLY A 131 -14.25 -2.83 15.01
N PRO A 132 -15.23 -3.25 15.81
CA PRO A 132 -15.30 -4.59 16.40
C PRO A 132 -15.89 -5.66 15.47
N ALA A 133 -16.43 -5.27 14.31
CA ALA A 133 -17.03 -6.18 13.35
C ALA A 133 -16.89 -5.65 11.91
N PRO A 134 -15.65 -5.40 11.43
CA PRO A 134 -15.46 -4.91 10.07
C PRO A 134 -15.98 -5.92 9.06
N LEU A 135 -16.59 -5.41 8.00
CA LEU A 135 -17.02 -6.18 6.85
C LEU A 135 -16.53 -5.47 5.60
N HIS A 136 -15.56 -6.07 4.91
CA HIS A 136 -14.92 -5.48 3.72
C HIS A 136 -14.31 -4.08 3.96
N ALA A 137 -13.84 -3.79 5.17
CA ALA A 137 -13.16 -2.54 5.45
C ALA A 137 -11.82 -2.44 4.70
N SER A 138 -11.30 -1.21 4.58
CA SER A 138 -10.08 -0.89 3.84
C SER A 138 -9.26 0.17 4.58
N TYR A 139 -8.00 0.28 4.22
CA TYR A 139 -7.14 1.42 4.60
C TYR A 139 -6.23 1.80 3.44
N ALA A 140 -5.84 3.06 3.36
CA ALA A 140 -4.75 3.50 2.51
C ALA A 140 -3.90 4.53 3.27
N TYR A 141 -2.63 4.23 3.47
CA TYR A 141 -1.71 5.20 4.07
C TYR A 141 -0.34 5.12 3.42
N ALA A 142 0.36 6.24 3.38
CA ALA A 142 1.75 6.32 2.93
C ALA A 142 2.68 6.68 4.08
N LEU A 143 3.92 6.24 4.00
CA LEU A 143 5.00 6.57 4.92
C LEU A 143 6.12 7.26 4.14
N LEU A 144 6.52 8.44 4.61
CA LEU A 144 7.62 9.25 4.10
C LEU A 144 8.77 9.19 5.11
N PRO A 145 9.85 8.44 4.83
CA PRO A 145 11.00 8.38 5.71
C PRO A 145 11.86 9.64 5.57
N ASN A 146 12.50 10.06 6.66
CA ASN A 146 13.51 11.13 6.69
C ASN A 146 13.03 12.48 6.12
N VAL A 147 11.80 12.88 6.50
CA VAL A 147 11.22 14.17 6.15
C VAL A 147 11.06 15.05 7.39
N ASN A 148 10.71 16.32 7.21
CA ASN A 148 10.26 17.19 8.28
C ASN A 148 8.75 17.46 8.16
N GLU A 149 8.18 18.18 9.13
CA GLU A 149 6.74 18.49 9.17
C GLU A 149 6.28 19.25 7.92
N GLU A 150 7.00 20.29 7.51
CA GLU A 150 6.67 21.11 6.33
C GLU A 150 6.68 20.30 5.03
N ALA A 151 7.66 19.40 4.86
CA ALA A 151 7.72 18.51 3.72
C ALA A 151 6.57 17.49 3.73
N THR A 152 6.19 16.99 4.91
CA THR A 152 5.04 16.10 5.07
C THR A 152 3.74 16.80 4.67
N GLN A 153 3.53 18.02 5.15
CA GLN A 153 2.37 18.83 4.79
C GLN A 153 2.32 19.08 3.28
N ARG A 154 3.42 19.52 2.67
CA ARG A 154 3.49 19.78 1.23
C ARG A 154 3.18 18.54 0.40
N TYR A 155 3.70 17.38 0.82
CA TYR A 155 3.43 16.11 0.14
C TYR A 155 1.94 15.75 0.26
N ALA A 156 1.30 16.02 1.40
CA ALA A 156 -0.12 15.74 1.61
C ALA A 156 -1.06 16.68 0.82
N GLU A 157 -0.61 17.90 0.49
CA GLU A 157 -1.38 18.87 -0.31
C GLU A 157 -1.47 18.47 -1.80
N ASP A 158 -0.41 17.87 -2.35
CA ASP A 158 -0.37 17.37 -3.73
C ASP A 158 0.43 16.04 -3.79
N PRO A 159 -0.18 14.92 -3.38
CA PRO A 159 0.53 13.66 -3.33
C PRO A 159 0.86 13.17 -4.74
N PRO A 160 2.15 12.96 -5.09
CA PRO A 160 2.57 12.45 -6.39
C PRO A 160 2.31 10.94 -6.59
N ILE A 161 1.46 10.36 -5.75
CA ILE A 161 0.98 8.99 -5.79
C ILE A 161 -0.51 8.97 -6.12
N GLU A 162 -0.93 8.00 -6.92
CA GLU A 162 -2.33 7.81 -7.28
C GLU A 162 -2.76 6.37 -7.00
N ILE A 163 -3.87 6.19 -6.30
CA ILE A 163 -4.48 4.88 -6.10
C ILE A 163 -5.38 4.59 -7.30
N LEU A 164 -4.89 3.73 -8.20
CA LEU A 164 -5.58 3.37 -9.44
C LEU A 164 -6.72 2.37 -9.20
N ALA A 165 -6.52 1.45 -8.25
CA ALA A 165 -7.55 0.51 -7.83
C ALA A 165 -7.29 -0.01 -6.41
N GLN A 166 -8.35 -0.15 -5.62
CA GLN A 166 -8.30 -0.75 -4.29
C GLN A 166 -9.54 -1.60 -4.02
N SER A 167 -9.37 -2.91 -4.12
CA SER A 167 -10.40 -3.90 -3.81
C SER A 167 -9.77 -5.23 -3.40
N SER A 168 -10.59 -6.17 -2.93
CA SER A 168 -10.15 -7.55 -2.66
C SER A 168 -9.65 -8.30 -3.91
N LYS A 169 -9.92 -7.79 -5.11
CA LYS A 169 -9.48 -8.38 -6.38
C LYS A 169 -8.20 -7.76 -6.91
N ILE A 170 -7.96 -6.49 -6.63
CA ILE A 170 -6.80 -5.76 -7.15
C ILE A 170 -6.40 -4.62 -6.22
N HIS A 171 -5.09 -4.49 -6.01
CA HIS A 171 -4.49 -3.25 -5.54
C HIS A 171 -3.57 -2.71 -6.63
N ALA A 172 -3.73 -1.46 -7.03
CA ALA A 172 -2.88 -0.84 -8.03
C ALA A 172 -2.64 0.64 -7.71
N VAL A 173 -1.39 1.08 -7.90
CA VAL A 173 -0.96 2.45 -7.62
C VAL A 173 0.00 2.92 -8.70
N CYS A 174 0.00 4.22 -8.95
CA CYS A 174 1.01 4.91 -9.73
C CYS A 174 1.84 5.81 -8.82
N HIS A 175 3.15 5.83 -9.03
CA HIS A 175 4.04 6.84 -8.48
C HIS A 175 4.65 7.65 -9.62
N LYS A 176 4.11 8.86 -9.85
CA LYS A 176 4.42 9.71 -11.01
C LYS A 176 5.92 10.08 -11.13
N PRO A 177 6.62 10.49 -10.06
CA PRO A 177 8.03 10.88 -10.13
C PRO A 177 8.92 9.76 -10.66
N SER A 178 8.68 8.53 -10.20
CA SER A 178 9.40 7.34 -10.66
C SER A 178 8.84 6.72 -11.94
N LYS A 179 7.70 7.21 -12.45
CA LYS A 179 6.97 6.62 -13.58
C LYS A 179 6.66 5.13 -13.43
N ASN A 180 6.44 4.68 -12.19
CA ASN A 180 6.19 3.28 -11.90
C ASN A 180 4.71 3.04 -11.56
N ILE A 181 4.16 1.97 -12.14
CA ILE A 181 2.85 1.44 -11.78
C ILE A 181 3.06 0.08 -11.13
N GLY A 182 2.61 -0.07 -9.87
CA GLY A 182 2.55 -1.35 -9.19
C GLY A 182 1.14 -1.90 -9.19
N ALA A 183 0.94 -3.18 -9.50
CA ALA A 183 -0.35 -3.83 -9.46
C ALA A 183 -0.26 -5.26 -8.90
N VAL A 184 -1.21 -5.60 -8.02
CA VAL A 184 -1.40 -6.95 -7.47
C VAL A 184 -2.77 -7.45 -7.90
N PHE A 185 -2.80 -8.36 -8.86
CA PHE A 185 -4.01 -9.05 -9.28
C PHE A 185 -4.23 -10.28 -8.40
N ARG A 186 -5.39 -10.38 -7.76
CA ARG A 186 -5.81 -11.54 -6.93
C ARG A 186 -6.83 -12.43 -7.64
N ASP A 187 -7.35 -11.99 -8.78
CA ASP A 187 -8.18 -12.78 -9.68
C ASP A 187 -7.76 -12.59 -11.14
N HIS A 188 -8.46 -13.27 -12.06
CA HIS A 188 -8.26 -13.20 -13.51
C HIS A 188 -9.45 -12.55 -14.23
N THR A 189 -10.38 -11.97 -13.47
CA THR A 189 -11.62 -11.36 -14.02
C THR A 189 -11.54 -9.84 -14.04
N THR A 190 -10.54 -9.28 -13.35
CA THR A 190 -10.35 -7.85 -13.21
C THR A 190 -9.53 -7.29 -14.36
N THR A 191 -10.04 -6.23 -14.98
CA THR A 191 -9.29 -5.36 -15.89
C THR A 191 -8.85 -4.12 -15.13
N LEU A 192 -7.55 -3.81 -15.15
CA LEU A 192 -7.04 -2.52 -14.69
C LEU A 192 -7.03 -1.55 -15.86
N LEU A 193 -7.74 -0.43 -15.73
CA LEU A 193 -7.75 0.67 -16.71
C LEU A 193 -7.06 1.88 -16.10
N ILE A 194 -6.06 2.40 -16.81
CA ILE A 194 -5.22 3.52 -16.36
C ILE A 194 -5.31 4.62 -17.41
N LYS A 195 -5.88 5.75 -17.02
CA LYS A 195 -6.07 6.94 -17.89
C LYS A 195 -5.22 8.13 -17.43
N THR A 196 -4.44 7.93 -16.39
CA THR A 196 -3.68 8.91 -15.62
C THR A 196 -2.23 8.41 -15.51
N CYS A 197 -1.47 8.82 -14.50
CA CYS A 197 -0.06 8.46 -14.35
C CYS A 197 0.85 8.97 -15.48
N ASP A 198 0.58 10.18 -15.99
CA ASP A 198 1.33 10.83 -17.07
C ASP A 198 1.42 10.01 -18.37
N LEU A 199 0.44 9.11 -18.59
CA LEU A 199 0.28 8.38 -19.84
C LEU A 199 -0.34 9.27 -20.93
N LEU A 200 0.13 9.11 -22.17
CA LEU A 200 -0.45 9.76 -23.35
C LEU A 200 -1.73 9.06 -23.81
N GLU A 201 -1.77 7.74 -23.69
CA GLU A 201 -2.88 6.88 -24.08
C GLU A 201 -3.40 6.05 -22.90
N THR A 202 -4.64 5.58 -22.99
CA THR A 202 -5.17 4.68 -21.95
C THR A 202 -4.45 3.33 -21.98
N LEU A 203 -3.92 2.89 -20.84
CA LEU A 203 -3.37 1.56 -20.64
C LEU A 203 -4.42 0.64 -19.99
N SER A 204 -4.70 -0.49 -20.63
CA SER A 204 -5.53 -1.57 -20.09
C SER A 204 -4.68 -2.80 -19.84
N ILE A 205 -4.87 -3.45 -18.68
CA ILE A 205 -4.13 -4.65 -18.28
C ILE A 205 -5.10 -5.73 -17.82
N THR A 206 -4.98 -6.92 -18.39
CA THR A 206 -5.63 -8.14 -17.89
C THR A 206 -4.62 -9.26 -17.73
N VAL A 207 -4.94 -10.21 -16.84
CA VAL A 207 -4.06 -11.34 -16.51
C VAL A 207 -4.86 -12.63 -16.49
N GLN A 208 -4.26 -13.73 -16.93
CA GLN A 208 -4.91 -15.04 -16.88
C GLN A 208 -4.88 -15.69 -15.48
N HIS A 209 -3.97 -15.25 -14.61
CA HIS A 209 -3.79 -15.78 -13.27
C HIS A 209 -3.44 -14.67 -12.27
N PRO A 210 -3.74 -14.85 -10.96
CA PRO A 210 -3.26 -13.95 -9.91
C PRO A 210 -1.74 -13.80 -9.97
N ILE A 211 -1.27 -12.56 -10.02
CA ILE A 211 0.12 -12.20 -10.30
C ILE A 211 0.44 -10.81 -9.74
N ILE A 212 1.71 -10.52 -9.50
CA ILE A 212 2.16 -9.15 -9.19
C ILE A 212 2.90 -8.60 -10.41
N ILE A 213 2.54 -7.40 -10.83
CA ILE A 213 3.12 -6.66 -11.95
C ILE A 213 3.69 -5.35 -11.42
N LEU A 214 4.86 -4.98 -11.92
CA LEU A 214 5.46 -3.65 -11.79
C LEU A 214 5.83 -3.17 -13.21
N ILE A 215 5.37 -1.99 -13.58
CA ILE A 215 5.60 -1.40 -14.91
C ILE A 215 6.36 -0.09 -14.74
N GLU A 216 7.46 0.05 -15.46
CA GLU A 216 8.13 1.33 -15.67
C GLU A 216 7.66 1.93 -17.00
N VAL A 217 7.01 3.09 -16.92
CA VAL A 217 6.34 3.75 -18.04
C VAL A 217 7.34 4.59 -18.84
N SER A 218 7.56 4.21 -20.11
CA SER A 218 8.44 4.92 -21.05
C SER A 218 7.91 4.89 -22.49
N GLU A 219 6.66 5.35 -22.68
CA GLU A 219 5.93 5.23 -23.96
C GLU A 219 6.75 5.63 -25.22
N PRO A 220 6.68 4.84 -26.32
CA PRO A 220 5.81 3.67 -26.52
C PRO A 220 6.40 2.35 -25.97
N HIS A 221 7.52 2.40 -25.25
CA HIS A 221 8.14 1.23 -24.64
C HIS A 221 7.74 1.12 -23.16
N MET A 222 7.61 -0.10 -22.65
CA MET A 222 7.37 -0.32 -21.23
C MET A 222 8.23 -1.48 -20.75
N GLU A 223 8.86 -1.32 -19.59
CA GLU A 223 9.49 -2.45 -18.91
C GLU A 223 8.51 -3.02 -17.90
N ILE A 224 8.29 -4.33 -17.98
CA ILE A 224 7.31 -5.04 -17.18
C ILE A 224 8.03 -6.09 -16.38
N SER A 225 7.97 -5.95 -15.06
CA SER A 225 8.46 -6.89 -14.09
C SER A 225 7.29 -7.68 -13.51
N VAL A 226 7.42 -9.01 -13.48
CA VAL A 226 6.34 -9.94 -13.12
C VAL A 226 6.85 -10.96 -12.12
N ALA A 227 6.04 -11.29 -11.11
CA ALA A 227 6.33 -12.39 -10.19
C ALA A 227 5.05 -13.13 -9.77
N ASP A 228 5.11 -14.47 -9.65
CA ASP A 228 4.05 -15.27 -9.04
C ASP A 228 4.29 -15.42 -7.52
N PRO A 229 3.51 -14.73 -6.68
CA PRO A 229 3.67 -14.83 -5.23
C PRO A 229 3.27 -16.20 -4.68
N ARG A 230 2.55 -17.04 -5.46
CA ARG A 230 2.13 -18.39 -5.06
C ARG A 230 3.15 -19.47 -5.43
N GLN A 231 4.19 -19.13 -6.20
CA GLN A 231 5.26 -20.07 -6.58
C GLN A 231 4.75 -21.34 -7.28
N SER A 232 3.69 -21.19 -8.07
CA SER A 232 2.89 -22.29 -8.61
C SER A 232 2.83 -22.33 -10.13
N LEU A 233 3.11 -21.20 -10.78
CA LEU A 233 3.06 -21.05 -12.23
C LEU A 233 4.46 -21.17 -12.84
N SER A 234 4.57 -21.88 -13.96
CA SER A 234 5.76 -21.86 -14.83
C SER A 234 5.65 -20.82 -15.95
N GLU A 235 4.43 -20.34 -16.22
CA GLU A 235 4.15 -19.37 -17.28
C GLU A 235 2.90 -18.55 -16.92
N VAL A 236 2.84 -17.30 -17.39
CA VAL A 236 1.66 -16.45 -17.35
C VAL A 236 1.53 -15.60 -18.62
N THR A 237 0.30 -15.41 -19.10
CA THR A 237 0.02 -14.42 -20.15
C THR A 237 -0.56 -13.15 -19.53
N ILE A 238 -0.01 -12.01 -19.94
CA ILE A 238 -0.49 -10.67 -19.59
C ILE A 238 -0.93 -10.00 -20.90
N CYS A 239 -2.17 -9.54 -20.97
CA CYS A 239 -2.64 -8.77 -22.11
C CYS A 239 -2.63 -7.28 -21.76
N LEU A 240 -1.96 -6.50 -22.59
CA LEU A 240 -1.78 -5.07 -22.45
C LEU A 240 -2.38 -4.38 -23.68
N THR A 241 -3.11 -3.30 -23.47
CA THR A 241 -3.60 -2.45 -24.56
C THR A 241 -3.24 -1.01 -24.26
N LEU A 242 -2.44 -0.38 -25.12
CA LEU A 242 -2.11 1.04 -25.05
C LEU A 242 -2.81 1.75 -26.21
N GLY A 243 -3.85 2.54 -25.92
CA GLY A 243 -4.70 3.14 -26.94
C GLY A 243 -5.37 2.06 -27.80
N GLN A 244 -4.97 1.91 -29.06
CA GLN A 244 -5.48 0.89 -29.99
C GLN A 244 -4.53 -0.32 -30.15
N GLN A 245 -3.34 -0.27 -29.55
CA GLN A 245 -2.31 -1.28 -29.75
C GLN A 245 -2.40 -2.34 -28.66
N GLU A 246 -2.69 -3.57 -29.06
CA GLU A 246 -2.76 -4.73 -28.16
C GLU A 246 -1.48 -5.56 -28.23
N ARG A 247 -1.03 -6.05 -27.07
CA ARG A 247 0.08 -6.99 -26.92
C ARG A 247 -0.31 -8.07 -25.92
N ALA A 248 -0.29 -9.32 -26.35
CA ALA A 248 -0.37 -10.47 -25.47
C ALA A 248 1.04 -10.98 -25.20
N VAL A 249 1.46 -10.92 -23.94
CA VAL A 249 2.85 -11.16 -23.54
C VAL A 249 2.91 -12.40 -22.69
N VAL A 250 3.60 -13.42 -23.19
CA VAL A 250 3.82 -14.68 -22.49
C VAL A 250 5.12 -14.59 -21.71
N VAL A 251 5.05 -14.80 -20.40
CA VAL A 251 6.20 -14.70 -19.49
C VAL A 251 6.47 -16.07 -18.88
N THR A 252 7.63 -16.64 -19.22
CA THR A 252 8.15 -17.83 -18.53
C THR A 252 8.63 -17.43 -17.14
N LEU A 253 8.05 -18.02 -16.11
CA LEU A 253 8.36 -17.73 -14.72
C LEU A 253 9.40 -18.73 -14.18
N PRO A 254 10.21 -18.35 -13.18
CA PRO A 254 11.17 -19.26 -12.57
C PRO A 254 10.46 -20.43 -11.90
N ASP A 255 10.74 -21.65 -12.36
CA ASP A 255 10.07 -22.88 -11.96
C ASP A 255 11.00 -23.87 -11.21
N ASN A 256 12.30 -23.54 -11.10
CA ASN A 256 13.22 -24.25 -10.24
C ASN A 256 12.97 -23.91 -8.76
N ASP A 257 13.14 -24.88 -7.86
CA ASP A 257 12.80 -24.69 -6.44
C ASP A 257 13.63 -23.61 -5.75
N SER A 258 14.82 -23.28 -6.25
CA SER A 258 15.67 -22.24 -5.67
C SER A 258 15.20 -20.81 -5.99
N ASN A 259 14.47 -20.60 -7.09
CA ASN A 259 14.15 -19.25 -7.60
C ASN A 259 12.65 -19.00 -7.80
N LYS A 260 11.77 -19.95 -7.48
CA LYS A 260 10.31 -19.74 -7.56
C LYS A 260 9.89 -18.45 -6.86
N GLY A 261 9.05 -17.67 -7.55
CA GLY A 261 8.58 -16.37 -7.07
C GLY A 261 9.54 -15.20 -7.30
N SER A 262 10.71 -15.44 -7.89
CA SER A 262 11.60 -14.35 -8.34
C SER A 262 10.96 -13.56 -9.48
N THR A 263 11.36 -12.30 -9.61
CA THR A 263 10.93 -11.42 -10.70
C THR A 263 11.50 -11.85 -12.04
N VAL A 264 10.71 -11.74 -13.10
CA VAL A 264 11.15 -11.71 -14.50
C VAL A 264 10.80 -10.35 -15.09
N THR A 265 11.76 -9.72 -15.77
CA THR A 265 11.58 -8.41 -16.41
C THR A 265 11.71 -8.54 -17.92
N LEU A 266 10.86 -7.84 -18.65
CA LEU A 266 10.82 -7.86 -20.11
C LEU A 266 10.38 -6.49 -20.64
N SER A 267 10.79 -6.18 -21.88
CA SER A 267 10.38 -4.96 -22.57
C SER A 267 9.23 -5.25 -23.53
N VAL A 268 8.24 -4.36 -23.57
CA VAL A 268 7.10 -4.40 -24.47
C VAL A 268 7.09 -3.13 -25.31
N ASP A 269 6.99 -3.30 -26.63
CA ASP A 269 6.95 -2.22 -27.61
C ASP A 269 5.56 -2.11 -28.24
N PHE A 270 4.95 -0.92 -28.13
CA PHE A 270 3.63 -0.60 -28.66
C PHE A 270 3.65 0.19 -29.97
N SER A 271 4.82 0.36 -30.62
CA SER A 271 4.90 0.95 -31.96
C SER A 271 4.25 0.11 -33.07
#